data_AF-A0A1J7CJG4-F1
#
_entry.id   AF-A0A1J7CJG4-F1
#
_cell.length_a   1.000
_cell.length_b   1.000
_cell.length_c   1.000
_cell.angle_alpha   90.00
_cell.angle_beta   90.00
_cell.angle_gamma   90.00
#
_symmetry.space_group_name_H-M   'P 1'
#
loop_
_entity.id
_entity.type
_entity.pdbx_description
1 polymer ?
#
loop_
_entity_poly.entity_id
_entity_poly.type
_entity_poly.pdbx_seq_one_letter_code
_entity_poly.pdbx_strand_id
1 'polypeptide(L)'
;MELIKTLRKDLGLLFIVSLLIVLLINFWLIDIPELFSKGNTIGILIEKLCMSYISAFIFYFFVVHLKQQKDKRHIYQFVAEKSMNIISYGQTIGRDLARDSNVKLKTYYPSKEELLEICYKIDPYSEPTTLVSWSGLKLNWFSHFEKYRQDSMDSINEIYAKMPFLDAQLVKHLSLIESSSFFSLTKAMQNFPFKAKNENLLNFTDTILNYLETVKDFEQFYDQNIKKYKA
;
A
#
# COMPACT_ATOMS: atom_id res chain seq x y z
N MET A 1 18.73 15.04 1.99
CA MET A 1 17.79 16.18 1.84
C MET A 1 16.32 15.82 2.11
N GLU A 2 15.85 14.60 1.79
CA GLU A 2 14.44 14.18 2.03
C GLU A 2 14.03 14.14 3.51
N LEU A 3 14.95 13.76 4.41
CA LEU A 3 14.69 13.71 5.86
C LEU A 3 14.22 15.05 6.44
N ILE A 4 14.77 16.17 5.95
CA ILE A 4 14.39 17.51 6.40
C ILE A 4 13.05 17.95 5.78
N LYS A 5 12.78 17.58 4.53
CA LYS A 5 11.51 17.93 3.84
C LYS A 5 10.28 17.27 4.48
N THR A 6 10.46 16.10 5.09
CA THR A 6 9.39 15.35 5.76
C THR A 6 9.16 15.78 7.21
N LEU A 7 10.00 16.67 7.75
CA LEU A 7 9.81 17.22 9.09
C LEU A 7 8.57 18.14 9.13
N ARG A 8 7.79 18.08 10.20
CA ARG A 8 6.70 19.04 10.41
C ARG A 8 7.25 20.47 10.40
N LYS A 9 6.73 21.28 9.47
CA LYS A 9 7.21 22.64 9.22
C LYS A 9 7.12 23.52 10.48
N ASP A 10 6.07 23.35 11.28
CA ASP A 10 5.87 24.10 12.53
C ASP A 10 7.02 23.89 13.51
N LEU A 11 7.46 22.64 13.69
CA LEU A 11 8.55 22.28 14.61
C LEU A 11 9.89 22.80 14.09
N GLY A 12 10.12 22.68 12.77
CA GLY A 12 11.32 23.22 12.14
C GLY A 12 11.40 24.75 12.24
N LEU A 13 10.28 25.45 12.04
CA LEU A 13 10.20 26.90 12.16
C LEU A 13 10.50 27.35 13.61
N LEU A 14 9.85 26.72 14.59
CA LEU A 14 10.10 27.02 16.00
C LEU A 14 11.58 26.80 16.36
N PHE A 15 12.20 25.74 15.84
CA PHE A 15 13.63 25.49 16.06
C PHE A 15 14.50 26.62 15.50
N ILE A 16 14.24 27.07 14.27
CA ILE A 16 14.97 28.19 13.65
C ILE A 16 14.78 29.48 14.46
N VAL A 17 13.55 29.78 14.87
CA VAL A 17 13.24 30.96 15.69
C VAL A 17 13.96 30.90 17.04
N SER A 18 13.91 29.76 17.73
CA SER A 18 14.65 29.57 19.00
C SER A 18 16.16 29.72 18.81
N LEU A 19 16.72 29.19 17.73
CA LEU A 19 18.14 29.34 17.41
C LEU A 19 18.51 30.80 17.18
N LEU A 20 17.71 31.54 16.39
CA LEU A 20 17.93 32.95 16.13
C LEU A 20 17.83 33.80 17.40
N ILE A 21 16.87 33.50 18.28
CA ILE A 21 16.72 34.21 19.57
C ILE A 21 17.94 33.99 20.46
N VAL A 22 18.43 32.75 20.58
CA VAL A 22 19.63 32.44 21.39
C VAL A 22 20.85 33.16 20.82
N LEU A 23 21.03 33.18 19.50
CA LEU A 23 22.13 33.91 18.85
C LEU A 23 22.01 35.41 19.10
N LEU A 24 20.81 35.99 18.98
CA LEU A 24 20.59 37.42 19.16
C LEU A 24 20.86 37.84 20.61
N ILE A 25 20.40 37.05 21.59
CA ILE A 25 20.68 37.29 23.01
C ILE A 25 22.19 37.22 23.29
N ASN A 26 22.86 36.17 22.84
CA ASN A 26 24.27 35.94 23.17
C ASN A 26 25.28 36.82 22.43
N PHE A 27 25.00 37.22 21.18
CA PHE A 27 25.93 38.03 20.38
C PHE A 27 25.63 39.53 20.38
N TRP A 28 24.41 39.93 20.71
CA TRP A 28 23.99 41.33 20.58
C TRP A 28 23.42 41.89 21.87
N LEU A 29 22.48 41.19 22.49
CA LEU A 29 21.72 41.74 23.60
C LEU A 29 22.48 41.73 24.93
N ILE A 30 23.53 40.90 25.06
CA ILE A 30 24.33 40.76 26.28
C ILE A 30 25.16 42.02 26.60
N ASP A 31 25.55 42.78 25.58
CA ASP A 31 26.42 43.96 25.71
C ASP A 31 25.66 45.29 25.81
N ILE A 32 24.32 45.26 25.73
CA ILE A 32 23.47 46.47 25.72
C ILE A 32 22.97 46.78 27.14
N PRO A 33 23.05 48.05 27.61
CA PRO A 33 22.54 48.44 28.91
C PRO A 33 21.02 48.19 29.04
N GLU A 34 20.59 47.76 30.23
CA GLU A 34 19.21 47.34 30.48
C GLU A 34 18.19 48.44 30.18
N LEU A 35 17.25 48.18 29.25
CA LEU A 35 16.15 49.10 28.93
C LEU A 35 15.12 49.21 30.06
N PHE A 36 15.04 48.24 30.96
CA PHE A 36 14.16 48.23 32.13
C PHE A 36 14.70 47.30 33.22
N SER A 37 14.32 47.53 34.49
CA SER A 37 14.96 46.92 35.68
C SER A 37 14.83 45.39 35.85
N LYS A 38 14.30 44.67 34.84
CA LYS A 38 14.16 43.21 34.80
C LYS A 38 14.47 42.60 33.42
N GLY A 39 14.99 43.38 32.48
CA GLY A 39 15.20 42.95 31.10
C GLY A 39 16.15 41.78 30.98
N ASN A 40 17.23 41.81 31.75
CA ASN A 40 18.20 40.73 31.82
C ASN A 40 17.58 39.41 32.31
N THR A 41 16.78 39.45 33.38
CA THR A 41 16.09 38.26 33.91
C THR A 41 15.14 37.64 32.88
N ILE A 42 14.40 38.47 32.13
CA ILE A 42 13.50 37.99 31.07
C ILE A 42 14.31 37.39 29.92
N GLY A 43 15.41 38.03 29.51
CA GLY A 43 16.33 37.50 28.49
C GLY A 43 16.85 36.11 28.85
N ILE A 44 17.35 35.92 30.07
CA ILE A 44 17.83 34.62 30.57
C ILE A 44 16.72 33.57 30.56
N LEU A 45 15.48 33.93 30.93
CA LEU A 45 14.36 33.00 30.95
C LEU A 45 13.98 32.55 29.53
N ILE A 46 13.92 33.51 28.59
CA ILE A 46 13.64 33.24 27.17
C ILE A 46 14.76 32.38 26.57
N GLU A 47 16.01 32.69 26.86
CA GLU A 47 17.17 31.92 26.39
C GLU A 47 17.10 30.47 26.89
N LYS A 48 16.87 30.26 28.20
CA LYS A 48 16.72 28.92 28.78
C LYS A 48 15.56 28.14 28.16
N LEU A 49 14.43 28.81 27.89
CA LEU A 49 13.29 28.19 27.20
C LEU A 49 13.67 27.77 25.77
N CYS A 50 14.34 28.64 25.02
CA CYS A 50 14.80 28.35 23.67
C CYS A 50 15.82 27.21 23.64
N MET A 51 16.78 27.20 24.57
CA MET A 51 17.77 26.13 24.72
C MET A 51 17.13 24.79 25.08
N SER A 52 16.14 24.80 25.97
CA SER A 52 15.35 23.59 26.31
C SER A 52 14.60 23.07 25.08
N TYR A 53 13.96 23.96 24.31
CA TYR A 53 13.27 23.59 23.08
C TYR A 53 14.23 23.03 22.02
N ILE A 54 15.38 23.68 21.79
CA ILE A 54 16.43 23.22 20.87
C ILE A 54 16.87 21.80 21.25
N SER A 55 17.16 21.56 22.54
CA SER A 55 17.54 20.23 23.04
C SER A 55 16.44 19.20 22.79
N ALA A 56 15.20 19.49 23.17
CA ALA A 56 14.05 18.62 22.94
C ALA A 56 13.84 18.32 21.45
N PHE A 57 14.00 19.32 20.58
CA PHE A 57 13.90 19.15 19.14
C PHE A 57 15.01 18.24 18.57
N ILE A 58 16.26 18.40 19.03
CA ILE A 58 17.37 17.53 18.63
C ILE A 58 17.07 16.08 19.04
N PHE A 59 16.64 15.85 20.29
CA PHE A 59 16.24 14.52 20.74
C PHE A 59 15.09 13.95 19.92
N TYR A 60 14.04 14.72 19.66
CA TYR A 60 12.94 14.31 18.79
C TYR A 60 13.43 13.94 17.38
N PHE A 61 14.28 14.77 16.78
CA PHE A 61 14.78 14.56 15.43
C PHE A 61 15.59 13.26 15.32
N PHE A 62 16.53 13.03 16.25
CA PHE A 62 17.40 11.86 16.20
C PHE A 62 16.70 10.58 16.66
N VAL A 63 15.95 10.63 17.75
CA VAL A 63 15.37 9.44 18.38
C VAL A 63 14.07 9.01 17.71
N VAL A 64 13.25 9.98 17.30
CA VAL A 64 11.91 9.72 16.77
C VAL A 64 11.92 9.82 15.25
N HIS A 65 12.27 10.98 14.70
CA HIS A 65 12.11 11.25 13.26
C HIS A 65 13.02 10.40 12.38
N LEU A 66 14.33 10.35 12.68
CA LEU A 66 15.27 9.51 11.91
C LEU A 66 14.90 8.03 11.98
N LYS A 67 14.54 7.55 13.18
CA LYS A 67 14.11 6.16 13.38
C LYS A 67 12.85 5.85 12.58
N GLN A 68 11.82 6.69 12.70
CA GLN A 68 10.56 6.53 11.94
C GLN A 68 10.80 6.52 10.43
N GLN A 69 11.70 7.35 9.91
CA GLN A 69 11.98 7.37 8.47
C GLN A 69 12.76 6.14 8.00
N LYS A 70 13.69 5.63 8.81
CA LYS A 70 14.38 4.36 8.53
C LYS A 70 13.40 3.18 8.57
N ASP A 71 12.58 3.11 9.61
CA ASP A 71 11.57 2.07 9.78
C ASP A 71 10.55 2.12 8.62
N LYS A 72 10.10 3.31 8.24
CA LYS A 72 9.21 3.52 7.09
C LYS A 72 9.83 2.97 5.79
N ARG A 73 11.12 3.17 5.53
CA ARG A 73 11.75 2.65 4.32
C ARG A 73 11.72 1.11 4.26
N HIS A 74 12.10 0.44 5.35
CA HIS A 74 12.09 -1.03 5.41
C HIS A 74 10.67 -1.60 5.34
N ILE A 75 9.72 -0.94 6.00
CA ILE A 75 8.31 -1.36 5.96
C ILE A 75 7.74 -1.15 4.56
N TYR A 76 8.04 -0.05 3.88
CA TYR A 76 7.55 0.19 2.52
C TYR A 76 8.20 -0.72 1.47
N GLN A 77 9.43 -1.20 1.70
CA GLN A 77 10.01 -2.29 0.91
C GLN A 77 9.16 -3.56 1.02
N PHE A 78 8.83 -3.97 2.24
CA PHE A 78 7.96 -5.12 2.50
C PHE A 78 6.56 -4.94 1.89
N VAL A 79 5.94 -3.77 2.08
CA VAL A 79 4.64 -3.44 1.50
C VAL A 79 4.72 -3.45 -0.03
N ALA A 80 5.80 -2.97 -0.63
CA ALA A 80 5.98 -2.98 -2.08
C ALA A 80 6.07 -4.40 -2.65
N GLU A 81 6.73 -5.30 -1.96
CA GLU A 81 6.78 -6.72 -2.34
C GLU A 81 5.40 -7.37 -2.29
N LYS A 82 4.69 -7.21 -1.17
CA LYS A 82 3.36 -7.81 -0.98
C LYS A 82 2.30 -7.20 -1.89
N SER A 83 2.38 -5.91 -2.17
CA SER A 83 1.51 -5.25 -3.16
C SER A 83 1.74 -5.80 -4.56
N MET A 84 3.00 -6.04 -4.94
CA MET A 84 3.35 -6.65 -6.23
C MET A 84 2.80 -8.08 -6.34
N ASN A 85 2.81 -8.85 -5.24
CA ASN A 85 2.23 -10.20 -5.23
C ASN A 85 0.73 -10.15 -5.56
N ILE A 86 -0.04 -9.27 -4.90
CA ILE A 86 -1.47 -9.07 -5.16
C ILE A 86 -1.73 -8.72 -6.62
N ILE A 87 -0.96 -7.78 -7.19
CA ILE A 87 -1.04 -7.41 -8.61
C ILE A 87 -0.75 -8.62 -9.50
N SER A 88 0.32 -9.36 -9.20
CA SER A 88 0.75 -10.53 -9.96
C SER A 88 -0.28 -11.65 -9.94
N TYR A 89 -1.00 -11.83 -8.83
CA TYR A 89 -2.09 -12.81 -8.74
C TYR A 89 -3.27 -12.44 -9.65
N GLY A 90 -3.71 -11.18 -9.63
CA GLY A 90 -4.76 -10.71 -10.54
C GLY A 90 -4.36 -10.81 -12.02
N GLN A 91 -3.13 -10.42 -12.36
CA GLN A 91 -2.58 -10.57 -13.71
C GLN A 91 -2.48 -12.04 -14.14
N THR A 92 -2.18 -12.94 -13.20
CA THR A 92 -2.12 -14.38 -13.48
C THR A 92 -3.49 -14.94 -13.82
N ILE A 93 -4.54 -14.53 -13.09
CA ILE A 93 -5.93 -14.92 -13.44
C ILE A 93 -6.26 -14.49 -14.88
N GLY A 94 -6.02 -13.23 -15.24
CA GLY A 94 -6.31 -12.73 -16.59
C GLY A 94 -5.53 -13.47 -17.68
N ARG A 95 -4.23 -13.71 -17.45
CA ARG A 95 -3.36 -14.45 -18.37
C ARG A 95 -3.78 -15.91 -18.54
N ASP A 96 -4.10 -16.58 -17.45
CA ASP A 96 -4.44 -18.02 -17.47
C ASP A 96 -5.77 -18.23 -18.19
N LEU A 97 -6.76 -17.37 -17.93
CA LEU A 97 -8.03 -17.33 -18.68
C LEU A 97 -7.79 -17.11 -20.19
N ALA A 98 -6.97 -16.14 -20.57
CA ALA A 98 -6.66 -15.86 -21.96
C ALA A 98 -5.96 -17.03 -22.66
N ARG A 99 -5.02 -17.68 -21.98
CA ARG A 99 -4.30 -18.84 -22.52
C ARG A 99 -5.25 -20.00 -22.80
N ASP A 100 -6.08 -20.37 -21.84
CA ASP A 100 -6.93 -21.56 -21.93
C ASP A 100 -8.14 -21.36 -22.86
N SER A 101 -8.53 -20.10 -23.10
CA SER A 101 -9.51 -19.73 -24.14
C SER A 101 -8.89 -19.47 -25.53
N ASN A 102 -7.56 -19.51 -25.64
CA ASN A 102 -6.78 -19.18 -26.83
C ASN A 102 -7.10 -17.77 -27.39
N VAL A 103 -7.40 -16.82 -26.50
CA VAL A 103 -7.62 -15.39 -26.85
C VAL A 103 -6.33 -14.62 -26.59
N LYS A 104 -5.88 -13.85 -27.58
CA LYS A 104 -4.65 -13.04 -27.47
C LYS A 104 -4.97 -11.69 -26.85
N LEU A 105 -4.49 -11.44 -25.63
CA LEU A 105 -4.61 -10.13 -25.00
C LEU A 105 -3.49 -9.18 -25.40
N LYS A 106 -3.82 -7.89 -25.52
CA LYS A 106 -2.83 -6.81 -25.70
C LYS A 106 -2.10 -6.45 -24.40
N THR A 107 -2.75 -6.65 -23.27
CA THR A 107 -2.22 -6.37 -21.92
C THR A 107 -2.56 -7.52 -20.97
N TYR A 108 -2.12 -7.47 -19.72
CA TYR A 108 -2.54 -8.46 -18.71
C TYR A 108 -4.03 -8.39 -18.36
N TYR A 109 -4.70 -7.27 -18.67
CA TYR A 109 -6.10 -7.03 -18.37
C TYR A 109 -6.93 -7.07 -19.66
N PRO A 110 -7.91 -8.00 -19.77
CA PRO A 110 -8.82 -8.05 -20.91
C PRO A 110 -9.79 -6.86 -20.87
N SER A 111 -10.17 -6.37 -22.06
CA SER A 111 -11.37 -5.55 -22.24
C SER A 111 -12.62 -6.37 -21.96
N LYS A 112 -13.78 -5.69 -21.85
CA LYS A 112 -15.06 -6.35 -21.64
C LYS A 112 -15.38 -7.34 -22.76
N GLU A 113 -15.12 -6.96 -24.00
CA GLU A 113 -15.37 -7.78 -25.19
C GLU A 113 -14.46 -9.01 -25.22
N GLU A 114 -13.16 -8.83 -24.94
CA GLU A 114 -12.21 -9.94 -24.82
C GLU A 114 -12.62 -10.89 -23.70
N LEU A 115 -13.03 -10.36 -22.53
CA LEU A 115 -13.43 -11.20 -21.41
C LEU A 115 -14.74 -11.95 -21.66
N LEU A 116 -15.70 -11.37 -22.38
CA LEU A 116 -16.90 -12.09 -22.82
C LEU A 116 -16.55 -13.29 -23.70
N GLU A 117 -15.66 -13.11 -24.68
CA GLU A 117 -15.18 -14.19 -25.54
C GLU A 117 -14.46 -15.28 -24.74
N ILE A 118 -13.58 -14.88 -23.82
CA ILE A 118 -12.86 -15.77 -22.91
C ILE A 118 -13.86 -16.58 -22.07
N CYS A 119 -14.79 -15.90 -21.40
CA CYS A 119 -15.75 -16.53 -20.50
C CYS A 119 -16.70 -17.49 -21.24
N TYR A 120 -17.03 -17.23 -22.51
CA TYR A 120 -17.81 -18.15 -23.33
C TYR A 120 -17.09 -19.47 -23.63
N LYS A 121 -15.77 -19.43 -23.81
CA LYS A 121 -14.95 -20.59 -24.22
C LYS A 121 -14.50 -21.48 -23.06
N ILE A 122 -14.60 -21.01 -21.82
CA ILE A 122 -14.09 -21.73 -20.66
C ILE A 122 -15.21 -22.48 -19.95
N ASP A 123 -15.10 -23.81 -19.89
CA ASP A 123 -15.89 -24.63 -18.98
C ASP A 123 -15.40 -24.42 -17.54
N PRO A 124 -16.21 -23.86 -16.62
CA PRO A 124 -15.80 -23.60 -15.23
C PRO A 124 -15.35 -24.84 -14.46
N TYR A 125 -15.77 -26.03 -14.89
CA TYR A 125 -15.45 -27.31 -14.24
C TYR A 125 -14.30 -28.06 -14.92
N SER A 126 -13.74 -27.49 -15.99
CA SER A 126 -12.49 -27.95 -16.60
C SER A 126 -11.28 -27.60 -15.73
N GLU A 127 -10.19 -28.36 -15.90
CA GLU A 127 -8.93 -28.13 -15.20
C GLU A 127 -8.12 -27.07 -15.94
N PRO A 128 -7.72 -25.96 -15.30
CA PRO A 128 -6.86 -24.97 -15.92
C PRO A 128 -5.49 -25.57 -16.25
N THR A 129 -4.97 -25.28 -17.43
CA THR A 129 -3.71 -25.84 -17.95
C THR A 129 -2.49 -25.47 -17.09
N THR A 130 -2.56 -24.37 -16.33
CA THR A 130 -1.49 -23.91 -15.41
C THR A 130 -1.45 -24.72 -14.12
N LEU A 131 -2.54 -25.39 -13.80
CA LEU A 131 -2.75 -25.93 -12.48
C LEU A 131 -2.28 -27.38 -12.46
N VAL A 132 -1.23 -27.64 -11.67
CA VAL A 132 -0.66 -28.99 -11.51
C VAL A 132 -1.18 -29.57 -10.20
N SER A 133 -2.07 -30.56 -10.28
CA SER A 133 -2.52 -31.31 -9.11
C SER A 133 -1.48 -32.35 -8.69
N TRP A 134 -0.84 -32.12 -7.55
CA TRP A 134 0.13 -33.08 -6.97
C TRP A 134 -0.55 -34.27 -6.27
N SER A 135 -1.84 -34.17 -5.97
CA SER A 135 -2.58 -35.15 -5.15
C SER A 135 -3.61 -35.97 -5.94
N GLY A 136 -3.65 -35.83 -7.27
CA GLY A 136 -4.66 -36.50 -8.11
C GLY A 136 -6.08 -35.95 -7.95
N LEU A 137 -6.27 -34.88 -7.17
CA LEU A 137 -7.53 -34.16 -7.06
C LEU A 137 -7.75 -33.33 -8.33
N LYS A 138 -8.85 -33.55 -9.04
CA LYS A 138 -9.26 -32.67 -10.15
C LYS A 138 -9.63 -31.30 -9.60
N LEU A 139 -8.84 -30.30 -9.95
CA LEU A 139 -9.04 -28.91 -9.55
C LEU A 139 -9.61 -28.15 -10.74
N ASN A 140 -10.62 -27.31 -10.50
CA ASN A 140 -11.32 -26.57 -11.54
C ASN A 140 -11.03 -25.07 -11.46
N TRP A 141 -11.63 -24.27 -12.35
CA TRP A 141 -11.44 -22.82 -12.35
C TRP A 141 -11.81 -22.14 -11.04
N PHE A 142 -12.85 -22.60 -10.33
CA PHE A 142 -13.18 -22.03 -9.02
C PHE A 142 -12.11 -22.35 -7.98
N SER A 143 -11.54 -23.56 -7.99
CA SER A 143 -10.39 -23.90 -7.13
C SER A 143 -9.17 -23.04 -7.44
N HIS A 144 -8.94 -22.76 -8.73
CA HIS A 144 -7.86 -21.90 -9.18
C HIS A 144 -8.03 -20.44 -8.75
N PHE A 145 -9.23 -19.89 -8.92
CA PHE A 145 -9.55 -18.55 -8.43
C PHE A 145 -9.44 -18.45 -6.91
N GLU A 146 -9.89 -19.48 -6.20
CA GLU A 146 -9.85 -19.50 -4.75
C GLU A 146 -8.43 -19.55 -4.19
N LYS A 147 -7.51 -20.27 -4.86
CA LYS A 147 -6.09 -20.22 -4.53
C LYS A 147 -5.56 -18.79 -4.58
N TYR A 148 -5.78 -18.08 -5.69
CA TYR A 148 -5.31 -16.69 -5.83
C TYR A 148 -6.04 -15.71 -4.93
N ARG A 149 -7.31 -15.98 -4.58
CA ARG A 149 -8.02 -15.26 -3.52
C ARG A 149 -7.27 -15.39 -2.20
N GLN A 150 -6.92 -16.61 -1.81
CA GLN A 150 -6.21 -16.88 -0.55
C GLN A 150 -4.82 -16.24 -0.53
N ASP A 151 -4.04 -16.41 -1.60
CA ASP A 151 -2.70 -15.82 -1.72
C ASP A 151 -2.75 -14.27 -1.65
N SER A 152 -3.79 -13.66 -2.26
CA SER A 152 -4.04 -12.22 -2.17
C SER A 152 -4.41 -11.80 -0.75
N MET A 153 -5.31 -12.53 -0.09
CA MET A 153 -5.71 -12.25 1.29
C MET A 153 -4.55 -12.38 2.27
N ASP A 154 -3.68 -13.37 2.09
CA ASP A 154 -2.49 -13.54 2.93
C ASP A 154 -1.55 -12.34 2.78
N SER A 155 -1.32 -11.88 1.54
CA SER A 155 -0.54 -10.67 1.27
C SER A 155 -1.19 -9.39 1.85
N ILE A 156 -2.51 -9.26 1.76
CA ILE A 156 -3.26 -8.14 2.34
C ILE A 156 -3.14 -8.15 3.87
N ASN A 157 -3.33 -9.29 4.51
CA ASN A 157 -3.23 -9.45 5.96
C ASN A 157 -1.82 -9.14 6.48
N GLU A 158 -0.80 -9.57 5.75
CA GLU A 158 0.59 -9.25 6.05
C GLU A 158 0.88 -7.75 5.93
N ILE A 159 0.29 -7.06 4.96
CA ILE A 159 0.37 -5.59 4.86
C ILE A 159 -0.35 -4.94 6.05
N TYR A 160 -1.58 -5.35 6.35
CA TYR A 160 -2.36 -4.82 7.48
C TYR A 160 -1.69 -5.07 8.84
N ALA A 161 -0.86 -6.09 8.99
CA ALA A 161 -0.03 -6.26 10.19
C ALA A 161 0.95 -5.09 10.43
N LYS A 162 1.13 -4.19 9.45
CA LYS A 162 1.92 -2.95 9.53
C LYS A 162 1.04 -1.68 9.56
N MET A 163 -0.24 -1.80 9.95
CA MET A 163 -1.25 -0.73 9.97
C MET A 163 -0.74 0.66 10.41
N PRO A 164 0.05 0.82 11.49
CA PRO A 164 0.48 2.14 11.96
C PRO A 164 1.35 2.93 10.95
N PHE A 165 1.88 2.25 9.92
CA PHE A 165 2.79 2.82 8.94
C PHE A 165 2.15 2.99 7.55
N LEU A 166 0.94 2.46 7.35
CA LEU A 166 0.26 2.50 6.06
C LEU A 166 -0.44 3.84 5.85
N ASP A 167 -0.47 4.31 4.60
CA ASP A 167 -1.27 5.46 4.22
C ASP A 167 -2.73 5.06 3.94
N ALA A 168 -3.65 6.01 4.09
CA ALA A 168 -5.07 5.75 3.92
C ALA A 168 -5.47 5.38 2.48
N GLN A 169 -4.71 5.79 1.46
CA GLN A 169 -5.02 5.46 0.07
C GLN A 169 -4.68 4.00 -0.23
N LEU A 170 -3.53 3.52 0.25
CA LEU A 170 -3.19 2.10 0.18
C LEU A 170 -4.27 1.24 0.85
N VAL A 171 -4.69 1.61 2.07
CA VAL A 171 -5.74 0.90 2.80
C VAL A 171 -7.04 0.86 2.00
N LYS A 172 -7.43 1.98 1.38
CA LYS A 172 -8.61 2.04 0.51
C LYS A 172 -8.49 1.03 -0.64
N HIS A 173 -7.38 1.00 -1.38
CA HIS A 173 -7.21 0.06 -2.50
C HIS A 173 -7.25 -1.40 -2.04
N LEU A 174 -6.57 -1.75 -0.94
CA LEU A 174 -6.59 -3.11 -0.41
C LEU A 174 -8.00 -3.53 0.03
N SER A 175 -8.74 -2.63 0.68
CA SER A 175 -10.12 -2.90 1.11
C SER A 175 -11.07 -3.13 -0.07
N LEU A 176 -10.87 -2.47 -1.21
CA LEU A 176 -11.67 -2.68 -2.43
C LEU A 176 -11.42 -4.07 -3.03
N ILE A 177 -10.16 -4.54 -3.00
CA ILE A 177 -9.81 -5.89 -3.46
C ILE A 177 -10.42 -6.93 -2.53
N GLU A 178 -10.22 -6.77 -1.21
CA GLU A 178 -10.71 -7.66 -0.15
C GLU A 178 -12.25 -7.80 -0.18
N SER A 179 -12.96 -6.70 -0.39
CA SER A 179 -14.43 -6.66 -0.43
C SER A 179 -15.02 -6.94 -1.81
N SER A 180 -14.21 -7.35 -2.79
CA SER A 180 -14.68 -7.59 -4.15
C SER A 180 -15.73 -8.72 -4.21
N SER A 181 -16.73 -8.56 -5.09
CA SER A 181 -17.73 -9.60 -5.35
C SER A 181 -17.09 -10.89 -5.86
N PHE A 182 -15.93 -10.80 -6.53
CA PHE A 182 -15.12 -11.94 -6.94
C PHE A 182 -14.67 -12.78 -5.73
N PHE A 183 -14.13 -12.15 -4.68
CA PHE A 183 -13.71 -12.88 -3.47
C PHE A 183 -14.88 -13.57 -2.77
N SER A 184 -16.03 -12.90 -2.73
CA SER A 184 -17.26 -13.47 -2.18
C SER A 184 -17.73 -14.69 -3.00
N LEU A 185 -17.68 -14.58 -4.32
CA LEU A 185 -18.06 -15.64 -5.25
C LEU A 185 -17.16 -16.87 -5.13
N THR A 186 -15.83 -16.72 -5.18
CA THR A 186 -14.91 -17.87 -5.18
C THR A 186 -15.03 -18.66 -3.87
N LYS A 187 -15.15 -17.96 -2.74
CA LYS A 187 -15.39 -18.57 -1.43
C LYS A 187 -16.72 -19.33 -1.37
N ALA A 188 -17.78 -18.78 -1.97
CA ALA A 188 -19.08 -19.45 -2.03
C ALA A 188 -19.02 -20.73 -2.89
N MET A 189 -18.37 -20.66 -4.06
CA MET A 189 -18.27 -21.78 -5.00
C MET A 189 -17.37 -22.91 -4.47
N GLN A 190 -16.39 -22.62 -3.62
CA GLN A 190 -15.60 -23.64 -2.95
C GLN A 190 -16.42 -24.39 -1.88
N ASN A 191 -17.19 -23.66 -1.07
CA ASN A 191 -17.97 -24.24 0.04
C ASN A 191 -19.23 -24.97 -0.44
N PHE A 192 -19.76 -24.58 -1.60
CA PHE A 192 -20.94 -25.19 -2.21
C PHE A 192 -20.61 -25.61 -3.64
N PRO A 193 -20.00 -26.79 -3.85
CA PRO A 193 -19.71 -27.33 -5.17
C PRO A 193 -20.98 -27.83 -5.85
N PHE A 194 -22.00 -26.97 -5.97
CA PHE A 194 -23.11 -27.22 -6.86
C PHE A 194 -22.57 -27.10 -8.28
N LYS A 195 -22.58 -28.21 -9.00
CA LYS A 195 -22.40 -28.21 -10.44
C LYS A 195 -23.66 -27.59 -11.06
N ALA A 196 -23.73 -26.27 -11.06
CA ALA A 196 -24.71 -25.56 -11.84
C ALA A 196 -24.56 -26.02 -13.30
N LYS A 197 -25.65 -26.06 -14.07
CA LYS A 197 -25.62 -26.34 -15.52
C LYS A 197 -24.95 -25.20 -16.31
N ASN A 198 -24.01 -24.46 -15.70
CA ASN A 198 -23.24 -23.45 -16.39
C ASN A 198 -22.26 -24.18 -17.30
N GLU A 199 -22.50 -24.12 -18.60
CA GLU A 199 -21.61 -24.65 -19.63
C GLU A 199 -20.33 -23.80 -19.75
N ASN A 200 -20.38 -22.55 -19.28
CA ASN A 200 -19.29 -21.60 -19.39
C ASN A 200 -19.28 -20.56 -18.24
N LEU A 201 -18.31 -19.63 -18.27
CA LEU A 201 -18.11 -18.60 -17.24
C LEU A 201 -18.90 -17.29 -17.48
N LEU A 202 -19.78 -17.21 -18.48
CA LEU A 202 -20.45 -15.94 -18.85
C LEU A 202 -21.20 -15.27 -17.69
N ASN A 203 -21.84 -16.07 -16.83
CA ASN A 203 -22.57 -15.55 -15.67
C ASN A 203 -21.68 -14.85 -14.63
N PHE A 204 -20.35 -14.98 -14.77
CA PHE A 204 -19.36 -14.39 -13.87
C PHE A 204 -18.53 -13.29 -14.55
N THR A 205 -18.80 -12.96 -15.81
CA THR A 205 -17.98 -12.01 -16.58
C THR A 205 -17.87 -10.66 -15.89
N ASP A 206 -18.97 -10.03 -15.49
CA ASP A 206 -18.92 -8.72 -14.82
C ASP A 206 -18.19 -8.79 -13.47
N THR A 207 -18.35 -9.89 -12.73
CA THR A 207 -17.65 -10.12 -11.46
C THR A 207 -16.14 -10.22 -11.65
N ILE A 208 -15.70 -10.97 -12.68
CA ILE A 208 -14.27 -11.12 -13.02
C ILE A 208 -13.73 -9.79 -13.55
N LEU A 209 -14.47 -9.09 -14.41
CA LEU A 209 -14.07 -7.80 -14.97
C LEU A 209 -13.82 -6.77 -13.86
N ASN A 210 -14.80 -6.58 -12.98
CA ASN A 210 -14.71 -5.60 -11.89
C ASN A 210 -13.50 -5.88 -10.98
N TYR A 211 -13.19 -7.16 -10.70
CA TYR A 211 -12.01 -7.52 -9.94
C TYR A 211 -10.71 -7.18 -10.67
N LEU A 212 -10.59 -7.55 -11.96
CA LEU A 212 -9.40 -7.26 -12.76
C LEU A 212 -9.18 -5.75 -12.92
N GLU A 213 -10.25 -4.97 -13.10
CA GLU A 213 -10.19 -3.49 -13.11
C GLU A 213 -9.75 -2.93 -11.75
N THR A 214 -10.27 -3.46 -10.64
CA THR A 214 -9.84 -3.06 -9.30
C THR A 214 -8.34 -3.32 -9.08
N VAL A 215 -7.83 -4.47 -9.55
CA VAL A 215 -6.40 -4.79 -9.48
C VAL A 215 -5.58 -3.87 -10.38
N LYS A 216 -6.08 -3.53 -11.57
CA LYS A 216 -5.43 -2.59 -12.50
C LYS A 216 -5.33 -1.19 -11.89
N ASP A 217 -6.38 -0.71 -11.24
CA ASP A 217 -6.37 0.58 -10.53
C ASP A 217 -5.36 0.56 -9.37
N PHE A 218 -5.28 -0.56 -8.65
CA PHE A 218 -4.26 -0.75 -7.62
C PHE A 218 -2.83 -0.79 -8.20
N GLU A 219 -2.62 -1.40 -9.37
CA GLU A 219 -1.32 -1.38 -10.06
C GLU A 219 -0.90 0.05 -10.43
N GLN A 220 -1.82 0.87 -10.94
CA GLN A 220 -1.52 2.28 -11.24
C GLN A 220 -1.12 3.06 -9.98
N PHE A 221 -1.84 2.85 -8.87
CA PHE A 221 -1.48 3.44 -7.58
C PHE A 221 -0.10 2.95 -7.11
N TYR A 222 0.18 1.66 -7.25
CA TYR A 222 1.46 1.04 -6.89
C TYR A 222 2.62 1.67 -7.66
N ASP A 223 2.49 1.80 -8.99
CA ASP A 223 3.52 2.36 -9.85
C ASP A 223 3.85 3.81 -9.47
N GLN A 224 2.84 4.61 -9.12
CA GLN A 224 3.02 6.01 -8.75
C GLN A 224 3.57 6.21 -7.34
N ASN A 225 3.16 5.40 -6.37
CA ASN A 225 3.35 5.69 -4.95
C ASN A 225 4.30 4.73 -4.23
N ILE A 226 4.33 3.46 -4.64
CA ILE A 226 4.95 2.37 -3.87
C ILE A 226 6.19 1.81 -4.57
N LYS A 227 6.20 1.74 -5.91
CA LYS A 227 7.27 1.11 -6.69
C LYS A 227 8.67 1.64 -6.42
N LYS A 228 8.79 2.92 -6.08
CA LYS A 228 10.08 3.56 -5.69
C LYS A 228 10.74 2.95 -4.45
N TYR A 229 9.99 2.18 -3.67
CA TYR A 229 10.50 1.47 -2.50
C TYR A 229 10.92 0.04 -2.82
N LYS A 230 10.69 -0.48 -4.04
CA LYS A 230 11.19 -1.78 -4.47
C LYS A 230 12.72 -1.68 -4.61
N ALA A 231 13.43 -2.54 -3.87
CA ALA A 231 14.90 -2.62 -3.89
C ALA A 231 15.41 -3.16 -5.23
#